data_AF-A0A967ATW2-F1
#
_entry.id   AF-A0A967ATW2-F1
#
_cell.length_a   1.000
_cell.length_b   1.000
_cell.length_c   1.000
_cell.angle_alpha   90.00
_cell.angle_beta   90.00
_cell.angle_gamma   90.00
#
_symmetry.space_group_name_H-M   'P 1'
#
loop_
_entity.id
_entity.type
_entity.pdbx_description
1 polymer ?
#
loop_
_entity_poly.entity_id
_entity_poly.type
_entity_poly.pdbx_seq_one_letter_code
_entity_poly.pdbx_strand_id
1 'polypeptide(L)'
;MIALKIVYIANIVVAGWIGITSLFDPKKAGATVFQNAYPYSEVIRLVGSFWWAIFLLSVVGLFYPRKMALVLLFQLIYKGSWVLFVLLPALWHKQPYPTGMGTFFIVWCAVLPFVIPWKDIFPIS
;
A
#
# COMPACT_ATOMS: atom_id res chain seq x y z
N MET A 1 2.89 -3.38 -20.15
CA MET A 1 3.87 -2.31 -19.86
C MET A 1 3.21 -1.04 -19.35
N ILE A 2 2.21 -0.49 -20.05
CA ILE A 2 1.48 0.71 -19.61
C ILE A 2 0.79 0.50 -18.26
N ALA A 3 0.07 -0.62 -18.08
CA ALA A 3 -0.60 -0.94 -16.81
C ALA A 3 0.36 -0.94 -15.60
N LEU A 4 1.54 -1.55 -15.73
CA LEU A 4 2.57 -1.54 -14.68
C LEU A 4 3.00 -0.11 -14.33
N LYS A 5 3.28 0.72 -15.34
CA LYS A 5 3.66 2.12 -15.13
C LYS A 5 2.55 2.90 -14.43
N ILE A 6 1.29 2.71 -14.82
CA ILE A 6 0.14 3.35 -14.16
C ILE A 6 0.10 2.96 -12.67
N VAL A 7 0.28 1.67 -12.35
CA VAL A 7 0.31 1.21 -10.95
C VAL A 7 1.48 1.81 -10.18
N TYR A 8 2.68 1.90 -10.76
CA TYR A 8 3.80 2.56 -10.10
C TYR A 8 3.55 4.06 -9.88
N ILE A 9 2.97 4.78 -10.86
CA ILE A 9 2.57 6.19 -10.69
C ILE A 9 1.58 6.32 -9.54
N ALA A 10 0.54 5.48 -9.52
CA ALA A 10 -0.45 5.50 -8.46
C ALA A 10 0.17 5.21 -7.09
N ASN A 11 1.08 4.24 -7.00
CA ASN A 11 1.83 3.97 -5.77
C ASN A 11 2.70 5.17 -5.36
N ILE A 12 3.35 5.87 -6.30
CA ILE A 12 4.16 7.06 -5.99
C ILE A 12 3.28 8.15 -5.36
N VAL A 13 2.12 8.43 -5.95
CA VAL A 13 1.22 9.47 -5.43
C VAL A 13 0.73 9.09 -4.03
N VAL A 14 0.19 7.88 -3.88
CA VAL A 14 -0.44 7.46 -2.61
C VAL A 14 0.60 7.17 -1.53
N ALA A 15 1.63 6.38 -1.83
CA ALA A 15 2.69 6.06 -0.88
C ALA A 15 3.55 7.27 -0.55
N GLY A 16 3.75 8.19 -1.51
CA GLY A 16 4.40 9.47 -1.26
C GLY A 16 3.62 10.28 -0.25
N TRP A 17 2.30 10.45 -0.45
CA TRP A 17 1.45 11.14 0.51
C TRP A 17 1.48 10.49 1.89
N ILE A 18 1.26 9.17 1.98
CA ILE A 18 1.20 8.46 3.26
C ILE A 18 2.57 8.48 3.96
N GLY A 19 3.66 8.20 3.23
CA GLY A 19 5.01 8.16 3.76
C GLY A 19 5.47 9.53 4.26
N ILE A 20 5.30 10.59 3.46
CA ILE A 20 5.69 11.95 3.83
C ILE A 20 4.90 12.43 5.04
N THR A 21 3.57 12.33 4.99
CA THR A 21 2.73 12.78 6.11
C THR A 21 3.04 11.97 7.37
N SER A 22 3.15 10.65 7.30
CA SER A 22 3.39 9.83 8.49
C SER A 22 4.78 10.02 9.10
N LEU A 23 5.81 10.32 8.30
CA LEU A 23 7.17 10.57 8.79
C LEU A 23 7.40 11.99 9.30
N PHE A 24 6.86 12.99 8.61
CA PHE A 24 7.19 14.40 8.88
C PHE A 24 6.06 15.17 9.57
N ASP A 25 4.81 14.73 9.42
CA ASP A 25 3.63 15.34 10.05
C ASP A 25 2.62 14.26 10.52
N PRO A 26 2.98 13.46 11.54
CA PRO A 26 2.18 12.32 11.95
C PRO A 26 0.81 12.71 12.52
N LYS A 27 0.62 13.96 12.95
CA LYS A 27 -0.70 14.48 13.34
C LYS A 27 -1.62 14.59 12.12
N LYS A 28 -1.12 15.15 11.02
CA LYS A 28 -1.86 15.22 9.75
C LYS A 28 -2.12 13.83 9.17
N ALA A 29 -1.15 12.92 9.25
CA ALA A 29 -1.37 11.52 8.87
C ALA A 29 -2.49 10.87 9.70
N GLY A 30 -2.49 11.07 11.03
CA GLY A 30 -3.54 10.61 11.93
C GLY A 30 -4.93 11.03 11.46
N ALA A 31 -5.10 12.31 11.14
CA ALA A 31 -6.39 12.86 10.69
C ALA A 31 -6.78 12.45 9.26
N THR A 32 -5.82 12.38 8.33
CA THR A 32 -6.13 12.26 6.88
C THR A 32 -6.00 10.83 6.35
N VAL A 33 -5.02 10.07 6.80
CA VAL A 33 -4.75 8.69 6.36
C VAL A 33 -5.43 7.69 7.29
N PHE A 34 -5.23 7.86 8.59
CA PHE A 34 -5.78 6.96 9.61
C PHE A 34 -7.16 7.37 10.11
N GLN A 35 -7.69 8.53 9.68
CA GLN A 35 -9.01 9.05 10.02
C GLN A 35 -9.31 9.07 11.53
N ASN A 36 -8.27 9.28 12.35
CA ASN A 36 -8.30 9.19 13.81
C ASN A 36 -8.86 7.85 14.36
N ALA A 37 -8.84 6.79 13.57
CA ALA A 37 -9.27 5.46 13.98
C ALA A 37 -8.33 4.83 15.02
N TYR A 38 -7.10 5.35 15.13
CA TYR A 38 -6.09 4.89 16.09
C TYR A 38 -5.57 6.07 16.92
N PRO A 39 -5.21 5.85 18.20
CA PRO A 39 -4.55 6.87 19.01
C PRO A 39 -3.18 7.21 18.41
N TYR A 40 -2.76 8.46 18.60
CA TYR A 40 -1.42 8.89 18.21
C TYR A 40 -0.37 8.02 18.90
N SER A 41 0.55 7.47 18.11
CA SER A 41 1.69 6.70 18.59
C SER A 41 2.82 6.73 17.56
N GLU A 42 4.04 6.39 18.01
CA GLU A 42 5.21 6.29 17.14
C GLU A 42 5.06 5.19 16.06
N VAL A 43 4.06 4.31 16.21
CA VAL A 43 3.66 3.34 15.17
C VAL A 43 3.29 4.05 13.87
N ILE A 44 2.74 5.27 13.90
CA ILE A 44 2.44 6.05 12.69
C ILE A 44 3.71 6.29 11.88
N ARG A 45 4.82 6.68 12.53
CA ARG A 45 6.11 6.89 11.84
C ARG A 45 6.71 5.59 11.33
N LEU A 46 6.54 4.49 12.07
CA LEU A 46 6.95 3.16 11.61
C LEU A 46 6.18 2.72 10.35
N VAL A 47 4.86 2.93 10.32
CA VAL A 47 4.05 2.72 9.10
C VAL A 47 4.54 3.67 8.00
N GLY A 48 4.82 4.92 8.34
CA GLY A 48 5.39 5.92 7.43
C GLY A 48 6.68 5.48 6.74
N SER A 49 7.62 4.87 7.48
CA SER A 49 8.88 4.39 6.89
C SER A 49 8.66 3.27 5.88
N PHE A 50 7.71 2.37 6.15
CA PHE A 50 7.31 1.31 5.23
C PHE A 50 6.69 1.87 3.94
N TRP A 51 5.76 2.81 4.06
CA TRP A 51 5.15 3.49 2.90
C TRP A 51 6.17 4.34 2.13
N TRP A 52 7.12 4.95 2.82
CA TRP A 52 8.23 5.67 2.19
C TRP A 52 9.12 4.73 1.37
N ALA A 53 9.41 3.53 1.87
CA ALA A 53 10.13 2.53 1.10
C ALA A 53 9.34 2.11 -0.16
N ILE A 54 8.03 1.89 -0.04
CA ILE A 54 7.15 1.62 -1.20
C ILE A 54 7.21 2.75 -2.22
N PHE A 55 7.19 4.01 -1.77
CA PHE A 55 7.31 5.18 -2.63
C PHE A 55 8.62 5.15 -3.43
N LEU A 56 9.77 5.00 -2.75
CA LEU A 56 11.08 4.96 -3.41
C LEU A 56 11.19 3.79 -4.39
N LEU A 57 10.75 2.59 -3.98
CA LEU A 57 10.76 1.42 -4.86
C LEU A 57 9.83 1.60 -6.06
N SER A 58 8.72 2.33 -5.91
CA SER A 58 7.80 2.63 -7.01
C SER A 58 8.39 3.64 -7.99
N VAL A 59 9.18 4.61 -7.52
CA VAL A 59 9.97 5.50 -8.39
C VAL A 59 10.95 4.68 -9.24
N VAL A 60 11.70 3.77 -8.63
CA VAL A 60 12.60 2.85 -9.37
C VAL A 60 11.80 1.95 -10.33
N GLY A 61 10.62 1.49 -9.90
CA GLY A 61 9.69 0.70 -10.70
C GLY A 61 9.21 1.38 -11.98
N LEU A 62 9.16 2.71 -12.05
CA LEU A 62 8.83 3.41 -13.31
C LEU A 62 9.85 3.17 -14.42
N PHE A 63 11.14 3.10 -14.04
CA PHE A 63 12.23 2.90 -14.98
C PHE A 63 12.44 1.41 -15.30
N TYR A 64 12.20 0.53 -14.32
CA TYR A 64 12.40 -0.92 -14.46
C TYR A 64 11.13 -1.74 -14.12
N PRO A 65 9.99 -1.54 -14.82
CA PRO A 65 8.69 -2.00 -14.35
C PRO A 65 8.52 -3.50 -14.23
N ARG A 66 9.13 -4.28 -15.13
CA ARG A 66 9.11 -5.76 -15.06
C ARG A 66 10.05 -6.30 -13.98
N LYS A 67 11.28 -5.80 -13.91
CA LYS A 67 12.27 -6.23 -12.90
C LYS A 67 11.81 -5.94 -11.47
N MET A 68 11.06 -4.85 -11.29
CA MET A 68 10.50 -4.43 -10.00
C MET A 68 9.13 -5.05 -9.70
N ALA A 69 8.60 -5.93 -10.56
CA ALA A 69 7.25 -6.49 -10.38
C ALA A 69 7.09 -7.28 -9.06
N LEU A 70 8.18 -7.82 -8.52
CA LEU A 70 8.19 -8.47 -7.21
C LEU A 70 7.73 -7.52 -6.07
N VAL A 71 8.00 -6.21 -6.20
CA VAL A 71 7.51 -5.19 -5.25
C VAL A 71 5.99 -5.12 -5.26
N LEU A 72 5.35 -5.28 -6.42
CA LEU A 72 3.89 -5.29 -6.52
C LEU A 72 3.29 -6.55 -5.90
N LEU A 73 3.95 -7.71 -6.03
CA LEU A 73 3.55 -8.92 -5.32
C LEU A 73 3.66 -8.75 -3.80
N PHE A 74 4.76 -8.18 -3.32
CA PHE A 74 4.91 -7.88 -1.90
C PHE A 74 3.81 -6.93 -1.40
N GLN A 75 3.46 -5.90 -2.17
CA GLN A 75 2.34 -5.01 -1.85
C GLN A 75 0.99 -5.74 -1.83
N LEU A 76 0.74 -6.68 -2.74
CA LEU A 76 -0.47 -7.49 -2.77
C LEU A 76 -0.58 -8.33 -1.49
N ILE A 77 0.50 -8.99 -1.08
CA ILE A 77 0.55 -9.78 0.15
C ILE A 77 0.34 -8.88 1.37
N TYR A 78 1.05 -7.75 1.46
CA TYR A 78 0.92 -6.79 2.56
C TYR A 78 -0.52 -6.28 2.71
N LYS A 79 -1.10 -5.73 1.64
CA LYS A 79 -2.46 -5.16 1.66
C LYS A 79 -3.49 -6.25 1.90
N GLY A 80 -3.29 -7.42 1.29
CA GLY A 80 -4.14 -8.60 1.49
C GLY A 80 -4.15 -9.04 2.95
N SER A 81 -2.99 -9.17 3.58
CA SER A 81 -2.87 -9.49 5.00
C SER A 81 -3.56 -8.45 5.88
N TRP A 82 -3.42 -7.16 5.58
CA TRP A 82 -4.13 -6.13 6.35
C TRP A 82 -5.65 -6.24 6.17
N VAL A 83 -6.15 -6.50 4.95
CA VAL A 83 -7.59 -6.73 4.72
C VAL A 83 -8.07 -7.95 5.53
N LEU A 84 -7.33 -9.06 5.49
CA LEU A 84 -7.72 -10.30 6.15
C LEU A 84 -7.66 -10.23 7.68
N PHE A 85 -6.62 -9.62 8.24
CA PHE A 85 -6.34 -9.67 9.68
C PHE A 85 -6.64 -8.38 10.43
N VAL A 86 -6.91 -7.27 9.73
CA VAL A 86 -7.29 -6.00 10.36
C VAL A 86 -8.70 -5.60 9.96
N LEU A 87 -8.99 -5.50 8.65
CA LEU A 87 -10.29 -5.03 8.18
C LEU A 87 -11.43 -6.02 8.47
N LEU A 88 -11.26 -7.29 8.11
CA LEU A 88 -12.32 -8.29 8.31
C LEU A 88 -12.70 -8.45 9.79
N PRO A 89 -11.75 -8.59 10.75
CA PRO A 89 -12.10 -8.61 12.16
C PRO A 89 -12.77 -7.30 12.63
N ALA A 90 -12.29 -6.14 12.18
CA ALA A 90 -12.91 -4.86 12.53
C ALA A 90 -14.37 -4.77 12.05
N LEU A 91 -14.66 -5.26 10.84
CA LEU A 91 -16.03 -5.33 10.31
C LEU A 91 -16.91 -6.28 11.13
N TRP A 92 -16.40 -7.48 11.46
CA TRP A 92 -17.14 -8.46 12.27
C TRP A 92 -17.51 -7.87 13.64
N HIS A 93 -16.53 -7.25 14.30
CA HIS A 93 -16.69 -6.72 15.65
C HIS A 93 -17.21 -5.26 15.69
N LYS A 94 -17.55 -4.67 14.54
CA LYS A 94 -18.00 -3.27 14.40
C LYS A 94 -17.03 -2.26 15.05
N GLN A 95 -15.73 -2.53 14.96
CA GLN A 95 -14.69 -1.64 15.47
C GLN A 95 -14.36 -0.53 14.46
N PRO A 96 -13.93 0.65 14.92
CA PRO A 96 -13.48 1.71 14.02
C PRO A 96 -12.23 1.28 13.25
N TYR A 97 -12.18 1.64 11.97
CA TYR A 97 -11.04 1.42 11.09
C TYR A 97 -10.94 2.57 10.09
N PRO A 98 -9.75 2.83 9.51
CA PRO A 98 -9.59 3.84 8.47
C PRO A 98 -10.25 3.37 7.17
N THR A 99 -11.51 3.75 6.97
CA THR A 99 -12.33 3.45 5.79
C THR A 99 -11.62 3.76 4.48
N GLY A 100 -10.97 4.92 4.35
CA GLY A 100 -10.25 5.30 3.13
C GLY A 100 -9.10 4.34 2.79
N MET A 101 -8.31 3.96 3.80
CA MET A 101 -7.24 2.98 3.67
C MET A 101 -7.78 1.58 3.35
N GLY A 102 -8.87 1.17 4.02
CA GLY A 102 -9.50 -0.12 3.79
C GLY A 102 -10.08 -0.28 2.38
N THR A 103 -10.80 0.72 1.89
CA THR A 103 -11.31 0.74 0.50
C THR A 103 -10.16 0.70 -0.50
N PHE A 104 -9.12 1.49 -0.28
CA PHE A 104 -7.93 1.49 -1.15
C PHE A 104 -7.27 0.11 -1.21
N PHE A 105 -7.14 -0.58 -0.07
CA PHE A 105 -6.51 -1.91 -0.03
C PHE A 105 -7.33 -2.97 -0.74
N ILE A 106 -8.65 -2.97 -0.56
CA ILE A 106 -9.55 -3.88 -1.28
C ILE A 106 -9.40 -3.69 -2.79
N VAL A 107 -9.46 -2.44 -3.27
CA VAL A 107 -9.30 -2.13 -4.70
C VAL A 107 -7.94 -2.60 -5.21
N TRP A 108 -6.85 -2.35 -4.46
CA TRP A 108 -5.52 -2.79 -4.87
C TRP A 108 -5.39 -4.31 -4.91
N CYS A 109 -5.95 -5.01 -3.93
CA CYS A 109 -5.97 -6.48 -3.92
C CYS A 109 -6.77 -7.07 -5.08
N ALA A 110 -7.82 -6.38 -5.55
CA ALA A 110 -8.57 -6.78 -6.72
C ALA A 110 -7.83 -6.46 -8.04
N VAL A 111 -7.15 -5.32 -8.13
CA VAL A 111 -6.51 -4.85 -9.38
C VAL A 111 -5.14 -5.50 -9.61
N LEU A 112 -4.29 -5.60 -8.59
CA LEU A 112 -2.91 -6.05 -8.73
C LEU A 112 -2.76 -7.43 -9.38
N PRO A 113 -3.61 -8.45 -9.10
CA PRO A 113 -3.50 -9.76 -9.74
C PRO A 113 -3.61 -9.73 -11.26
N PHE A 114 -4.26 -8.72 -11.84
CA PHE A 114 -4.37 -8.57 -13.30
C PHE A 114 -3.23 -7.75 -13.91
N VAL A 115 -2.46 -7.05 -13.08
CA VAL A 115 -1.34 -6.19 -13.54
C VAL A 115 0.01 -6.88 -13.37
N ILE A 116 0.15 -7.75 -12.35
CA ILE A 116 1.40 -8.46 -12.05
C ILE A 116 1.74 -9.42 -13.22
N PRO A 117 2.96 -9.34 -13.79
CA PRO A 117 3.42 -10.25 -14.82
C PRO A 117 3.84 -11.59 -14.20
N TRP A 118 2.88 -12.44 -13.85
CA TRP A 118 3.11 -13.69 -13.12
C TRP A 118 4.16 -14.61 -13.76
N LYS A 119 4.20 -14.69 -15.10
CA LYS A 119 5.17 -15.50 -15.83
C LYS A 119 6.61 -15.01 -15.70
N ASP A 120 6.80 -13.71 -15.48
CA ASP A 120 8.12 -13.11 -15.28
C ASP A 120 8.63 -13.37 -13.85
N ILE A 121 7.72 -13.53 -12.88
CA ILE A 121 8.04 -13.79 -11.45
C ILE A 121 8.20 -15.28 -11.19
N PHE A 122 7.30 -16.11 -11.73
CA PHE A 122 7.29 -17.56 -11.59
C PHE A 122 7.42 -18.20 -12.97
N PRO A 123 8.62 -18.22 -13.56
CA PRO A 123 8.85 -18.94 -14.80
C PRO A 123 8.63 -20.44 -14.56
N ILE A 124 7.65 -21.02 -15.25
CA ILE A 124 7.47 -22.48 -15.27
C ILE A 124 8.60 -23.03 -16.13
N SER A 125 9.49 -23.81 -15.52
CA SER A 125 10.56 -24.57 -16.17
C SER A 125 10.02 -25.79 -16.91
#